data_AF-A0A352J153-F1
#
_entry.id   AF-A0A352J153-F1
#
_cell.length_a   1.000
_cell.length_b   1.000
_cell.length_c   1.000
_cell.angle_alpha   90.00
_cell.angle_beta   90.00
_cell.angle_gamma   90.00
#
_symmetry.space_group_name_H-M   'P 1'
#
loop_
_entity.id
_entity.type
_entity.pdbx_description
1 polymer ?
#
loop_
_entity_poly.entity_id
_entity_poly.type
_entity_poly.pdbx_seq_one_letter_code
_entity_poly.pdbx_strand_id
1 'polypeptide(L)' 'INLALRYMTNAIKKRCTTFLISDFIDTGDYKPALRIANRKHDIVAIQVYDKLSTRLPS' A
#
# COMPACT_ATOMS: atom_id res chain seq x y z
N ILE A 1 4.72 -0.71 -4.42
CA ILE A 1 3.46 -0.11 -3.88
C ILE A 1 2.92 1.01 -4.77
N ASN A 2 3.76 1.93 -5.24
CA ASN A 2 3.32 3.14 -5.97
C ASN A 2 2.42 2.85 -7.20
N LEU A 3 2.80 1.88 -8.05
CA LEU A 3 2.01 1.50 -9.23
C LEU A 3 0.59 1.03 -8.88
N ALA A 4 0.45 0.18 -7.85
CA ALA A 4 -0.84 -0.36 -7.42
C ALA A 4 -1.77 0.76 -6.92
N LEU A 5 -1.25 1.70 -6.12
CA LEU A 5 -2.02 2.85 -5.63
C LEU A 5 -2.51 3.73 -6.77
N ARG A 6 -1.66 4.03 -7.76
CA ARG A 6 -2.04 4.83 -8.94
C ARG A 6 -3.08 4.12 -9.79
N TYR A 7 -2.91 2.81 -10.02
CA TYR A 7 -3.85 2.01 -10.78
C TYR A 7 -5.22 1.98 -10.10
N MET A 8 -5.26 1.66 -8.81
CA MET A 8 -6.51 1.61 -8.02
C MET A 8 -7.23 2.95 -8.02
N THR A 9 -6.50 4.05 -7.76
CA THR A 9 -7.05 5.42 -7.77
C THR A 9 -7.64 5.82 -9.13
N ASN A 10 -7.11 5.25 -10.22
CA ASN A 10 -7.60 5.52 -11.58
C ASN A 10 -8.74 4.59 -11.99
N ALA A 11 -8.70 3.32 -11.60
CA ALA A 11 -9.73 2.34 -11.91
C ALA A 11 -11.01 2.56 -11.08
N ILE A 12 -10.86 2.85 -9.78
CA ILE A 12 -11.99 3.04 -8.87
C ILE A 12 -12.24 4.54 -8.72
N LYS A 13 -13.28 5.04 -9.38
CA LYS A 13 -13.66 6.47 -9.33
C LYS A 13 -14.54 6.83 -8.14
N LYS A 14 -15.35 5.90 -7.65
CA LYS A 14 -16.21 6.10 -6.48
C LYS A 14 -15.40 5.94 -5.19
N ARG A 15 -15.71 6.74 -4.17
CA ARG A 15 -15.12 6.59 -2.84
C ARG A 15 -15.50 5.22 -2.25
N CYS A 16 -14.50 4.50 -1.75
CA CYS A 16 -14.67 3.18 -1.13
C CYS A 16 -13.65 3.02 0.00
N THR A 17 -13.88 2.05 0.87
CA THR A 17 -12.90 1.60 1.86
C THR A 17 -11.95 0.61 1.20
N THR A 18 -10.65 0.85 1.31
CA THR A 18 -9.60 0.07 0.66
C THR A 18 -8.64 -0.48 1.71
N PHE A 19 -8.47 -1.79 1.73
CA PHE A 19 -7.50 -2.47 2.59
C PHE A 19 -6.20 -2.67 1.82
N LEU A 20 -5.15 -1.95 2.22
CA LEU A 20 -3.80 -2.08 1.66
C LEU A 20 -3.01 -3.07 2.51
N ILE A 21 -2.75 -4.26 1.96
CA ILE A 21 -1.98 -5.31 2.62
C ILE A 21 -0.58 -5.32 2.01
N SER A 22 0.44 -5.02 2.81
CA SER A 22 1.85 -4.99 2.36
C SER A 22 2.80 -5.07 3.55
N ASP A 23 4.00 -5.57 3.33
CA ASP A 23 5.15 -5.47 4.24
C ASP A 23 5.76 -4.04 4.28
N PHE A 24 5.32 -3.15 3.39
CA PHE A 24 5.79 -1.76 3.24
C PHE A 24 7.28 -1.61 2.88
N ILE A 25 7.89 -2.67 2.33
CA ILE A 25 9.28 -2.67 1.85
C ILE A 25 9.28 -2.24 0.38
N ASP A 26 9.24 -0.93 0.14
CA ASP A 26 9.36 -0.35 -1.20
C ASP A 26 10.56 0.61 -1.23
N THR A 27 11.46 0.43 -2.20
CA THR A 27 12.67 1.24 -2.36
C THR A 27 12.37 2.63 -2.94
N GLY A 28 11.19 2.82 -3.55
CA GLY A 28 10.73 4.11 -4.08
C GLY A 28 9.85 4.90 -3.11
N ASP A 29 9.74 6.22 -3.33
CA ASP A 29 8.80 7.05 -2.55
C ASP A 29 7.35 6.82 -3.01
N TYR A 30 6.60 6.07 -2.20
CA TYR A 30 5.17 5.81 -2.42
C TYR A 30 4.25 6.79 -1.67
N LYS A 31 4.80 7.68 -0.81
CA LYS A 31 4.01 8.62 0.00
C LYS A 31 3.13 9.56 -0.84
N PRO A 32 3.57 10.10 -2.00
CA PRO A 32 2.72 10.95 -2.83
C PRO A 32 1.51 10.22 -3.38
N ALA A 33 1.71 9.00 -3.89
CA ALA A 33 0.63 8.17 -4.42
C ALA A 33 -0.35 7.75 -3.30
N LEU A 34 0.18 7.42 -2.13
CA LEU A 34 -0.64 7.09 -0.95
C LEU A 34 -1.47 8.28 -0.49
N ARG A 35 -0.91 9.49 -0.48
CA ARG A 35 -1.63 10.72 -0.14
C ARG A 35 -2.78 11.01 -1.12
N ILE A 36 -2.57 10.76 -2.41
CA ILE A 36 -3.62 10.94 -3.43
C ILE A 36 -4.72 9.89 -3.23
N ALA A 37 -4.34 8.62 -3.04
CA ALA A 37 -5.27 7.53 -2.84
C ALA A 37 -6.12 7.75 -1.57
N ASN A 38 -5.51 8.18 -0.47
CA ASN A 38 -6.20 8.44 0.81
C ASN A 38 -7.16 9.65 0.78
N ARG A 39 -7.00 10.56 -0.18
CA ARG A 39 -7.97 11.65 -0.40
C ARG A 39 -9.23 11.16 -1.11
N LYS A 40 -9.12 10.13 -1.96
CA LYS A 40 -10.22 9.59 -2.76
C LYS A 40 -10.90 8.38 -2.14
N HIS A 41 -10.16 7.61 -1.35
CA HIS A 41 -10.59 6.36 -0.72
C HIS A 41 -10.26 6.40 0.77
N ASP A 42 -11.05 5.69 1.57
CA ASP A 42 -10.76 5.45 2.97
C ASP A 42 -9.79 4.27 3.08
N ILE A 43 -8.50 4.54 3.31
CA ILE A 43 -7.46 3.51 3.21
C ILE A 43 -7.07 3.02 4.60
N VAL A 44 -7.23 1.72 4.80
CA VAL A 44 -6.72 0.99 5.96
C VAL A 44 -5.46 0.24 5.54
N ALA A 45 -4.33 0.59 6.14
CA ALA A 45 -3.06 -0.10 5.93
C ALA A 45 -2.91 -1.27 6.91
N ILE A 46 -2.74 -2.47 6.38
CA ILE A 46 -2.45 -3.69 7.13
C ILE A 46 -1.00 -4.07 6.83
N GLN A 47 -0.13 -3.87 7.81
CA GLN A 47 1.27 -4.28 7.70
C GLN A 47 1.39 -5.77 7.96
N VAL A 48 1.92 -6.50 6.97
CA VAL A 48 2.23 -7.92 7.13
C VAL A 48 3.68 -8.03 7.60
N TYR A 49 3.87 -8.60 8.79
CA TYR A 49 5.19 -8.89 9.34
C TYR A 49 5.40 -10.40 9.37
N ASP A 50 6.31 -10.91 8.54
CA ASP A 50 6.72 -12.31 8.60
C ASP A 50 7.97 -12.45 9.49
N LYS A 51 7.80 -13.16 10.63
CA LYS A 51 8.87 -13.45 11.59
C LYS A 51 9.93 -14.40 11.03
N LEU A 52 9.60 -15.20 10.03
CA LEU A 52 10.52 -16.17 9.43
C LEU A 52 11.45 -15.50 8.41
N SER A 53 11.01 -14.44 7.72
CA SER A 53 11.85 -13.65 6.82
C SER A 53 12.95 -12.85 7.54
N THR A 54 12.85 -12.66 8.86
CA THR A 54 13.89 -11.98 9.67
C THR A 54 15.04 -12.91 10.07
N ARG A 55 14.86 -14.23 9.94
CA ARG A 55 15.91 -15.24 10.15
C ARG A 55 16.30 -15.87 8.82
N LEU A 56 16.99 -15.14 7.95
CA LEU A 56 17.90 -15.83 7.04
C LEU A 56 19.02 -16.40 7.92
N PRO A 57 19.19 -17.74 8.02
CA PRO A 57 20.40 -18.28 8.61
C PRO A 57 21.56 -17.90 7.69
N SER A 58 22.63 -17.37 8.31
CA SER A 58 23.94 -17.16 7.70
C SER A 58 24.52 -18.47 7.18
#